data_AF-A0A2S3QM19-F1
#
_entry.id   AF-A0A2S3QM19-F1
#
_cell.length_a   1.000
_cell.length_b   1.000
_cell.length_c   1.000
_cell.angle_alpha   90.00
_cell.angle_beta   90.00
_cell.angle_gamma   90.00
#
_symmetry.space_group_name_H-M   'P 1'
#
loop_
_entity.id
_entity.type
_entity.pdbx_description
1 polymer ?
#
loop_
_entity_poly.entity_id
_entity_poly.type
_entity_poly.pdbx_seq_one_letter_code
_entity_poly.pdbx_strand_id
1 'polypeptide(L)'
;MTAKRDEFTIITTFNCNWDCTYCIIDTHERNKKNPISKEMLLDKVYSVTEGAQVSLSGGEPGLIDPKTMEKVFDHLVKLNCTIDVFTNGLFIKRYGDKYLKHIDEVLYHCVEYLDHEIEFPDLDEEQVTYVIIVTNDNHHQVDDFLDRYPHISFKLACNSKHGQTLNRGDAFKLFMRNKHRISEDSFETLFRYHCDCNLI
;
A
#
# COMPACT_ATOMS: atom_id res chain seq x y z
N MET A 1 -14.92 -9.71 -24.57
CA MET A 1 -14.26 -8.40 -24.48
C MET A 1 -14.91 -7.66 -23.32
N THR A 2 -14.33 -7.73 -22.13
CA THR A 2 -14.75 -6.89 -21.00
C THR A 2 -14.38 -5.45 -21.33
N ALA A 3 -15.32 -4.52 -21.16
CA ALA A 3 -15.04 -3.10 -21.35
C ALA A 3 -13.91 -2.69 -20.40
N LYS A 4 -12.99 -1.85 -20.90
CA LYS A 4 -11.89 -1.33 -20.07
C LYS A 4 -12.50 -0.43 -18.99
N ARG A 5 -12.30 -0.80 -17.73
CA ARG A 5 -12.74 -0.06 -16.56
C ARG A 5 -11.83 1.16 -16.36
N ASP A 6 -12.38 2.30 -15.94
CA ASP A 6 -11.56 3.44 -15.54
C ASP A 6 -10.84 3.12 -14.21
N GLU A 7 -9.58 3.50 -14.11
CA GLU A 7 -8.73 3.27 -12.94
C GLU A 7 -8.26 4.61 -12.36
N PHE A 8 -8.47 4.82 -11.06
CA PHE A 8 -8.08 6.04 -10.34
C PHE A 8 -7.20 5.69 -9.14
N THR A 9 -5.99 6.25 -9.07
CA THR A 9 -5.21 6.31 -7.83
C THR A 9 -5.42 7.67 -7.18
N ILE A 10 -6.09 7.69 -6.03
CA ILE A 10 -6.36 8.91 -5.27
C ILE A 10 -5.40 9.00 -4.09
N ILE A 11 -4.55 10.03 -4.13
CA ILE A 11 -3.72 10.41 -2.98
C ILE A 11 -4.61 11.11 -1.96
N THR A 12 -4.95 10.41 -0.88
CA THR A 12 -5.85 10.91 0.16
C THR A 12 -5.19 11.98 1.00
N THR A 13 -3.92 11.79 1.35
CA THR A 13 -3.12 12.74 2.12
C THR A 13 -1.63 12.52 1.86
N PHE A 14 -0.81 13.51 2.22
CA PHE A 14 0.63 13.33 2.40
C PHE A 14 1.03 13.21 3.88
N ASN A 15 0.09 13.29 4.83
CA ASN A 15 0.40 13.00 6.22
C ASN A 15 0.58 11.49 6.41
N CYS A 16 1.61 11.08 7.16
CA CYS A 16 1.82 9.70 7.56
C CYS A 16 2.33 9.67 9.00
N ASN A 17 1.92 8.68 9.78
CA ASN A 17 2.40 8.44 11.14
C ASN A 17 3.69 7.60 11.18
N TRP A 18 4.13 7.05 10.04
CA TRP A 18 5.44 6.42 9.86
C TRP A 18 6.38 7.36 9.12
N ASP A 19 7.68 7.21 9.35
CA ASP A 19 8.74 7.99 8.70
C ASP A 19 9.75 7.04 8.04
N CYS A 20 9.21 6.24 7.13
CA CYS A 20 9.96 5.20 6.44
C CYS A 20 11.09 5.81 5.62
N THR A 21 12.33 5.41 5.89
CA THR A 21 13.50 5.82 5.10
C THR A 21 13.42 5.41 3.61
N TYR A 22 12.58 4.42 3.30
CA TYR A 22 12.28 3.92 1.97
C TYR A 22 10.95 4.46 1.37
N CYS A 23 10.37 5.54 1.90
CA CYS A 23 9.08 6.04 1.42
C CYS A 23 9.11 6.48 -0.08
N ILE A 24 8.33 5.81 -0.94
CA ILE A 24 8.35 6.05 -2.41
C ILE A 24 7.70 7.37 -2.84
N ILE A 25 6.69 7.81 -2.11
CA ILE A 25 5.96 9.03 -2.43
C ILE A 25 6.55 10.27 -1.77
N ASP A 26 7.52 10.11 -0.86
CA ASP A 26 8.18 11.19 -0.14
C ASP A 26 7.16 12.11 0.56
N THR A 27 6.26 11.48 1.32
CA THR A 27 5.11 12.11 1.97
C THR A 27 5.48 13.32 2.79
N HIS A 28 6.50 13.21 3.64
CA HIS A 28 6.84 14.26 4.60
C HIS A 28 7.36 15.53 3.91
N GLU A 29 8.19 15.40 2.87
CA GLU A 29 8.66 16.55 2.09
C GLU A 29 7.55 17.14 1.21
N ARG A 30 6.71 16.29 0.60
CA ARG A 30 5.55 16.76 -0.18
C ARG A 30 4.55 17.49 0.69
N ASN A 31 4.28 16.99 1.90
CA ASN A 31 3.34 17.60 2.82
C ASN A 31 3.77 19.01 3.25
N LYS A 32 5.08 19.25 3.40
CA LYS A 32 5.63 20.58 3.68
C LYS A 32 5.45 21.56 2.51
N LYS A 33 5.57 21.08 1.28
CA LYS A 33 5.56 21.92 0.06
C LYS A 33 4.16 22.13 -0.52
N ASN A 34 3.35 21.08 -0.55
CA ASN A 34 2.04 21.05 -1.19
C ASN A 34 1.12 20.03 -0.50
N PRO A 35 0.59 20.35 0.69
CA PRO A 35 -0.33 19.46 1.41
C PRO A 35 -1.64 19.26 0.64
N ILE A 36 -2.23 18.07 0.75
CA ILE A 36 -3.55 17.78 0.18
C ILE A 36 -4.61 18.36 1.13
N SER A 37 -5.38 19.35 0.67
CA SER A 37 -6.54 19.84 1.41
C SER A 37 -7.73 18.88 1.30
N LYS A 38 -8.72 19.05 2.17
CA LYS A 38 -9.96 18.23 2.14
C LYS A 38 -10.73 18.46 0.84
N GLU A 39 -10.76 19.70 0.38
CA GLU A 39 -11.42 20.11 -0.87
C GLU A 39 -10.73 19.46 -2.06
N MET A 40 -9.39 19.48 -2.11
CA MET A 40 -8.62 18.82 -3.18
C MET A 40 -8.88 17.31 -3.24
N LEU A 41 -8.95 16.65 -2.07
CA LEU A 41 -9.30 15.23 -2.00
C LEU A 41 -10.72 14.99 -2.53
N LEU A 42 -11.70 15.74 -2.04
CA LEU A 42 -13.10 15.56 -2.44
C LEU A 42 -13.32 15.90 -3.92
N ASP A 43 -12.64 16.90 -4.47
CA ASP A 43 -12.70 17.23 -5.90
C ASP A 43 -12.22 16.06 -6.76
N LYS A 44 -11.16 15.35 -6.32
CA LYS A 44 -10.69 14.13 -6.99
C LYS A 44 -11.69 12.98 -6.86
N VAL A 45 -12.23 12.76 -5.67
CA VAL A 45 -13.23 11.71 -5.44
C VAL A 45 -14.49 11.95 -6.27
N TYR A 46 -14.98 13.18 -6.34
CA TYR A 46 -16.17 13.54 -7.11
C TYR A 46 -15.96 13.54 -8.63
N SER A 47 -14.71 13.39 -9.08
CA SER A 47 -14.38 13.20 -10.50
C SER A 47 -14.39 11.73 -10.93
N VAL A 48 -14.55 10.79 -9.99
CA VAL A 48 -14.60 9.35 -10.26
C VAL A 48 -15.86 9.00 -11.06
N THR A 49 -15.71 8.08 -12.00
CA THR A 49 -16.80 7.57 -12.83
C THR A 49 -17.47 6.34 -12.24
N GLU A 50 -18.74 6.12 -12.59
CA GLU A 50 -19.50 4.95 -12.14
C GLU A 50 -18.80 3.65 -12.54
N GLY A 51 -18.73 2.72 -11.60
CA GLY A 51 -18.10 1.42 -11.79
C GLY A 51 -16.60 1.50 -12.01
N ALA A 52 -15.89 2.56 -11.64
CA ALA A 52 -14.43 2.63 -11.70
C ALA A 52 -13.74 1.75 -10.64
N GLN A 53 -12.45 1.46 -10.84
CA GLN A 53 -11.56 0.95 -9.79
C GLN A 53 -10.83 2.13 -9.15
N VAL A 54 -10.83 2.20 -7.82
CA VAL A 54 -10.30 3.33 -7.07
C VAL A 54 -9.37 2.85 -5.97
N SER A 55 -8.09 3.19 -6.08
CA SER A 55 -7.12 2.91 -5.03
C SER A 55 -6.89 4.16 -4.19
N LEU A 56 -7.21 4.08 -2.90
CA LEU A 56 -6.94 5.12 -1.91
C LEU A 56 -5.55 4.92 -1.32
N SER A 57 -4.65 5.87 -1.59
CA SER A 57 -3.23 5.80 -1.21
C SER A 57 -2.71 7.19 -0.80
N GLY A 58 -1.39 7.39 -0.85
CA GLY A 58 -0.70 8.55 -0.30
C GLY A 58 0.05 8.16 0.96
N GLY A 59 0.06 9.05 1.96
CA GLY A 59 0.60 8.75 3.29
C GLY A 59 -0.24 7.70 4.00
N GLU A 60 -0.92 8.07 5.07
CA GLU A 60 -1.79 7.14 5.78
C GLU A 60 -3.27 7.58 5.67
N PRO A 61 -4.11 6.89 4.88
CA PRO A 61 -5.54 7.18 4.76
C PRO A 61 -6.27 7.19 6.11
N GLY A 62 -5.80 6.40 7.08
CA GLY A 62 -6.29 6.41 8.45
C GLY A 62 -6.15 7.75 9.17
N LEU A 63 -5.35 8.71 8.68
CA LEU A 63 -5.22 10.06 9.24
C LEU A 63 -6.30 11.03 8.76
N ILE A 64 -7.04 10.72 7.71
CA ILE A 64 -8.16 11.54 7.24
C ILE A 64 -9.23 11.63 8.33
N ASP A 65 -9.88 12.78 8.48
CA ASP A 65 -10.92 12.94 9.49
C ASP A 65 -12.20 12.14 9.14
N PRO A 66 -12.98 11.70 10.14
CA PRO A 66 -14.11 10.80 9.89
C PRO A 66 -15.18 11.35 8.96
N LYS A 67 -15.45 12.67 9.00
CA LYS A 67 -16.49 13.29 8.15
C LYS A 67 -16.07 13.34 6.70
N THR A 68 -14.79 13.58 6.45
CA THR A 68 -14.24 13.54 5.09
C THR A 68 -14.23 12.11 4.57
N MET A 69 -13.76 11.15 5.38
CA MET A 69 -13.72 9.73 4.98
C MET A 69 -15.12 9.16 4.70
N GLU A 70 -16.13 9.56 5.48
CA GLU A 70 -17.53 9.20 5.21
C GLU A 70 -17.99 9.69 3.83
N LYS A 71 -17.73 10.94 3.47
CA LYS A 71 -18.06 11.46 2.13
C LYS A 71 -17.34 10.71 1.01
N VAL A 72 -16.09 10.28 1.26
CA VAL A 72 -15.33 9.47 0.28
C VAL A 72 -16.06 8.15 0.02
N PHE A 73 -16.32 7.39 1.08
CA PHE A 73 -16.97 6.07 0.93
C PHE A 73 -18.41 6.18 0.44
N ASP A 74 -19.20 7.14 0.94
CA ASP A 74 -20.58 7.36 0.47
C ASP A 74 -20.62 7.60 -1.04
N HIS A 75 -19.65 8.34 -1.59
CA HIS A 75 -19.57 8.61 -3.02
C HIS A 75 -19.15 7.38 -3.82
N LEU A 76 -18.05 6.72 -3.42
CA LEU A 76 -17.50 5.58 -4.16
C LEU A 76 -18.44 4.37 -4.14
N VAL A 77 -19.08 4.09 -3.00
CA VAL A 77 -20.08 3.02 -2.87
C VAL A 77 -21.32 3.34 -3.71
N LYS A 78 -21.78 4.60 -3.71
CA LYS A 78 -22.91 5.02 -4.57
C LYS A 78 -22.61 4.82 -6.05
N LEU A 79 -21.36 5.00 -6.46
CA LEU A 79 -20.89 4.76 -7.83
C LEU A 79 -20.60 3.30 -8.14
N ASN A 80 -20.83 2.36 -7.19
CA ASN A 80 -20.52 0.95 -7.35
C ASN A 80 -19.06 0.71 -7.78
N CYS A 81 -18.14 1.51 -7.24
CA CYS A 81 -16.71 1.37 -7.47
C CYS A 81 -16.16 0.12 -6.78
N THR A 82 -15.06 -0.41 -7.33
CA THR A 82 -14.16 -1.31 -6.61
C THR A 82 -13.15 -0.45 -5.90
N ILE A 83 -12.96 -0.69 -4.62
CA ILE A 83 -12.22 0.19 -3.72
C ILE A 83 -11.05 -0.59 -3.13
N ASP A 84 -9.84 -0.12 -3.41
CA ASP A 84 -8.62 -0.65 -2.81
C ASP A 84 -8.06 0.37 -1.81
N VAL A 85 -7.51 -0.09 -0.68
CA VAL A 85 -6.91 0.80 0.33
C VAL A 85 -5.48 0.39 0.63
N PHE A 86 -4.58 1.36 0.53
CA PHE A 86 -3.16 1.22 0.85
C PHE A 86 -2.93 1.86 2.21
N THR A 87 -2.53 1.07 3.20
CA THR A 87 -2.43 1.54 4.59
C THR A 87 -1.28 0.87 5.34
N ASN A 88 -0.78 1.53 6.38
CA ASN A 88 0.12 0.98 7.38
C ASN A 88 -0.61 0.38 8.59
N GLY A 89 -1.94 0.20 8.51
CA GLY A 89 -2.77 -0.40 9.55
C GLY A 89 -3.63 0.60 10.32
N LEU A 90 -3.28 1.89 10.30
CA LEU A 90 -4.09 2.89 11.02
C LEU A 90 -5.51 3.03 10.43
N PHE A 91 -5.67 2.86 9.12
CA PHE A 91 -6.99 2.82 8.50
C PHE A 91 -7.83 1.66 9.04
N ILE A 92 -7.26 0.45 9.08
CA ILE A 92 -7.93 -0.75 9.64
C ILE A 92 -8.36 -0.47 11.08
N LYS A 93 -7.44 0.06 11.90
CA LYS A 93 -7.70 0.39 13.31
C LYS A 93 -8.83 1.41 13.52
N ARG A 94 -8.91 2.44 12.67
CA ARG A 94 -9.85 3.55 12.88
C ARG A 94 -11.19 3.35 12.16
N TYR A 95 -11.18 2.65 11.05
CA TYR A 95 -12.30 2.60 10.12
C TYR A 95 -12.68 1.18 9.69
N GLY A 96 -11.94 0.16 10.14
CA GLY A 96 -12.12 -1.23 9.72
C GLY A 96 -13.55 -1.72 9.87
N ASP A 97 -14.10 -1.59 11.09
CA ASP A 97 -15.47 -2.01 11.43
C ASP A 97 -16.54 -1.39 10.51
N LYS A 98 -16.31 -0.17 10.01
CA LYS A 98 -17.29 0.56 9.20
C LYS A 98 -17.12 0.29 7.71
N TYR A 99 -15.89 0.29 7.22
CA TYR A 99 -15.62 0.36 5.78
C TYR A 99 -14.99 -0.89 5.16
N LEU A 100 -14.43 -1.84 5.93
CA LEU A 100 -13.84 -3.06 5.32
C LEU A 100 -14.83 -3.85 4.47
N LYS A 101 -16.11 -3.91 4.86
CA LYS A 101 -17.17 -4.55 4.06
C LYS A 101 -17.43 -3.91 2.68
N HIS A 102 -16.86 -2.74 2.42
CA HIS A 102 -16.98 -1.98 1.17
C HIS A 102 -15.66 -1.94 0.38
N ILE A 103 -14.62 -2.56 0.89
CA ILE A 103 -13.28 -2.59 0.29
C ILE A 103 -13.10 -3.93 -0.39
N ASP A 104 -12.59 -3.93 -1.60
CA ASP A 104 -12.30 -5.14 -2.37
C ASP A 104 -10.90 -5.67 -2.00
N GLU A 105 -9.90 -4.79 -1.91
CA GLU A 105 -8.53 -5.16 -1.51
C GLU A 105 -7.92 -4.17 -0.49
N VAL A 106 -7.23 -4.70 0.51
CA VAL A 106 -6.34 -3.93 1.38
C VAL A 106 -4.89 -4.30 1.11
N LEU A 107 -4.10 -3.34 0.65
CA LEU A 107 -2.65 -3.46 0.60
C LEU A 107 -2.08 -2.94 1.92
N TYR A 108 -1.78 -3.87 2.82
CA TYR A 108 -1.34 -3.58 4.18
C TYR A 108 0.18 -3.60 4.27
N HIS A 109 0.79 -2.42 4.31
CA HIS A 109 2.20 -2.27 4.66
C HIS A 109 2.36 -2.57 6.15
N CYS A 110 2.62 -3.83 6.46
CA CYS A 110 2.30 -4.41 7.77
C CYS A 110 3.31 -4.11 8.88
N VAL A 111 4.52 -3.70 8.53
CA VAL A 111 5.57 -3.27 9.47
C VAL A 111 6.42 -2.17 8.88
N GLU A 112 6.87 -1.23 9.72
CA GLU A 112 7.81 -0.19 9.31
C GLU A 112 9.25 -0.75 9.18
N TYR A 113 9.62 -1.67 10.06
CA TYR A 113 10.92 -2.35 10.05
C TYR A 113 10.72 -3.84 10.34
N LEU A 114 11.58 -4.69 9.78
CA LEU A 114 11.45 -6.16 9.85
C LEU A 114 11.76 -6.74 11.24
N ASP A 115 12.18 -5.93 12.20
CA ASP A 115 12.31 -6.30 13.61
C ASP A 115 11.04 -5.95 14.43
N HIS A 116 10.07 -5.25 13.83
CA HIS A 116 8.77 -4.97 14.45
C HIS A 116 7.83 -6.18 14.34
N GLU A 117 6.74 -6.14 15.10
CA GLU A 117 5.63 -7.10 15.05
C GLU A 117 4.48 -6.56 14.18
N ILE A 118 3.76 -7.45 13.50
CA ILE A 118 2.54 -7.11 12.74
C ILE A 118 1.39 -6.83 13.73
N GLU A 119 0.73 -5.67 13.63
CA GLU A 119 -0.39 -5.31 14.52
C GLU A 119 -1.64 -6.17 14.25
N PHE A 120 -1.89 -6.53 12.98
CA PHE A 120 -3.05 -7.32 12.55
C PHE A 120 -2.64 -8.56 11.75
N PRO A 121 -2.12 -9.63 12.38
CA PRO A 121 -1.59 -10.80 11.67
C PRO A 121 -2.65 -11.80 11.20
N ASP A 122 -3.91 -11.62 11.59
CA ASP A 122 -4.99 -12.58 11.35
C ASP A 122 -6.18 -11.94 10.60
N LEU A 123 -5.89 -11.09 9.61
CA LEU A 123 -6.92 -10.53 8.72
C LEU A 123 -7.30 -11.54 7.64
N ASP A 124 -8.44 -11.31 7.01
CA ASP A 124 -8.92 -12.15 5.90
C ASP A 124 -7.95 -12.08 4.71
N GLU A 125 -7.23 -13.19 4.47
CA GLU A 125 -6.23 -13.30 3.41
C GLU A 125 -6.83 -13.23 1.99
N GLU A 126 -8.15 -13.40 1.83
CA GLU A 126 -8.82 -13.17 0.54
C GLU A 126 -8.99 -11.66 0.24
N GLN A 127 -9.02 -10.82 1.28
CA GLN A 127 -9.18 -9.37 1.16
C GLN A 127 -7.87 -8.61 1.37
N VAL A 128 -6.92 -9.16 2.12
CA VAL A 128 -5.73 -8.43 2.59
C VAL A 128 -4.44 -9.00 2.01
N THR A 129 -3.73 -8.16 1.27
CA THR A 129 -2.35 -8.41 0.84
C THR A 129 -1.37 -7.82 1.86
N TYR A 130 -0.67 -8.68 2.58
CA TYR A 130 0.41 -8.29 3.50
C TYR A 130 1.67 -7.90 2.74
N VAL A 131 2.05 -6.63 2.81
CA VAL A 131 3.22 -6.08 2.10
C VAL A 131 4.35 -5.79 3.09
N ILE A 132 5.56 -6.22 2.73
CA ILE A 132 6.80 -5.79 3.38
C ILE A 132 7.74 -5.15 2.36
N ILE A 133 8.43 -4.08 2.78
CA ILE A 133 9.40 -3.39 1.94
C ILE A 133 10.81 -3.89 2.23
N VAL A 134 11.49 -4.32 1.18
CA VAL A 134 12.83 -4.89 1.23
C VAL A 134 13.83 -3.97 0.52
N THR A 135 14.96 -3.74 1.18
CA THR A 135 16.08 -2.91 0.73
C THR A 135 17.41 -3.67 0.93
N ASN A 136 18.51 -3.12 0.41
CA ASN A 136 19.86 -3.62 0.68
C ASN A 136 20.18 -3.63 2.19
N ASP A 137 19.50 -2.80 2.98
CA ASP A 137 19.79 -2.65 4.40
C ASP A 137 19.07 -3.69 5.26
N ASN A 138 17.94 -4.25 4.79
CA ASN A 138 17.10 -5.14 5.61
C ASN A 138 16.87 -6.54 5.03
N HIS A 139 17.23 -6.82 3.77
CA HIS A 139 16.90 -8.10 3.11
C HIS A 139 17.44 -9.35 3.82
N HIS A 140 18.46 -9.18 4.66
CA HIS A 140 19.03 -10.26 5.48
C HIS A 140 18.07 -10.73 6.59
N GLN A 141 17.09 -9.92 6.99
CA GLN A 141 16.11 -10.22 8.05
C GLN A 141 14.84 -10.88 7.53
N VAL A 142 14.66 -10.97 6.20
CA VAL A 142 13.39 -11.42 5.61
C VAL A 142 13.08 -12.86 5.99
N ASP A 143 14.06 -13.77 5.97
CA ASP A 143 13.80 -15.18 6.29
C ASP A 143 13.27 -15.33 7.73
N ASP A 144 13.95 -14.69 8.69
CA ASP A 144 13.55 -14.68 10.11
C ASP A 144 12.18 -14.02 10.31
N PHE A 145 11.89 -12.96 9.55
CA PHE A 145 10.57 -12.31 9.58
C PHE A 145 9.47 -13.25 9.11
N LEU A 146 9.66 -13.91 7.96
CA LEU A 146 8.70 -14.85 7.41
C LEU A 146 8.50 -16.05 8.36
N ASP A 147 9.55 -16.47 9.08
CA ASP A 147 9.48 -17.59 10.03
C ASP A 147 8.60 -17.30 11.25
N ARG A 148 8.44 -16.02 11.62
CA ARG A 148 7.52 -15.60 12.68
C ARG A 148 6.04 -15.74 12.31
N TYR A 149 5.71 -15.71 11.01
CA TYR A 149 4.34 -15.73 10.52
C TYR A 149 4.17 -16.78 9.39
N PRO A 150 4.31 -18.08 9.69
CA PRO A 150 4.30 -19.13 8.68
C PRO A 150 2.95 -19.33 7.99
N HIS A 151 1.87 -18.76 8.55
CA HIS A 151 0.53 -18.80 7.96
C HIS A 151 0.30 -17.69 6.93
N ILE A 152 1.06 -16.60 6.96
CA ILE A 152 0.85 -15.44 6.08
C ILE A 152 1.70 -15.58 4.81
N SER A 153 1.06 -15.38 3.65
CA SER A 153 1.77 -15.21 2.38
C SER A 153 2.07 -13.74 2.11
N PHE A 154 3.34 -13.34 2.18
CA PHE A 154 3.74 -11.94 2.04
C PHE A 154 4.01 -11.53 0.59
N LYS A 155 3.64 -10.30 0.24
CA LYS A 155 4.10 -9.59 -0.95
C LYS A 155 5.37 -8.80 -0.62
N LEU A 156 6.47 -9.13 -1.27
CA LEU A 156 7.73 -8.42 -1.11
C LEU A 156 7.82 -7.33 -2.18
N ALA A 157 8.00 -6.09 -1.77
CA ALA A 157 8.25 -4.97 -2.68
C ALA A 157 9.60 -4.33 -2.38
N CYS A 158 10.29 -3.84 -3.40
CA CYS A 158 11.47 -3.01 -3.22
C CYS A 158 11.20 -1.60 -3.75
N ASN A 159 11.85 -0.61 -3.16
CA ASN A 159 11.88 0.73 -3.70
C ASN A 159 13.27 1.02 -4.30
N SER A 160 13.34 1.90 -5.27
CA SER A 160 14.59 2.42 -5.85
C SER A 160 14.84 3.89 -5.53
N LYS A 161 13.89 4.55 -4.88
CA LYS A 161 13.94 5.97 -4.55
C LYS A 161 14.73 6.21 -3.25
N HIS A 162 15.42 7.36 -3.18
CA HIS A 162 16.25 7.79 -2.04
C HIS A 162 17.47 6.91 -1.73
N GLY A 163 17.96 6.13 -2.69
CA GLY A 163 19.22 5.36 -2.55
C GLY A 163 19.08 4.05 -1.78
N GLN A 164 17.98 3.84 -1.06
CA GLN A 164 17.60 2.54 -0.52
C GLN A 164 17.00 1.68 -1.62
N THR A 165 17.87 0.99 -2.34
CA THR A 165 17.53 -0.01 -3.35
C THR A 165 17.71 -1.41 -2.76
N LEU A 166 17.05 -2.43 -3.29
CA LEU A 166 17.54 -3.81 -3.19
C LEU A 166 18.26 -4.11 -4.50
N ASN A 167 19.48 -4.62 -4.51
CA ASN A 167 20.15 -4.91 -5.78
C ASN A 167 19.56 -6.15 -6.46
N ARG A 168 19.61 -6.19 -7.81
CA ARG A 168 18.98 -7.25 -8.62
C ARG A 168 19.43 -8.67 -8.24
N GLY A 169 20.71 -8.83 -7.89
CA GLY A 169 21.28 -10.13 -7.53
C GLY A 169 20.68 -10.64 -6.21
N ASP A 170 20.58 -9.77 -5.22
CA ASP A 170 19.99 -10.12 -3.92
C ASP A 170 18.46 -10.22 -4.01
N ALA A 171 17.79 -9.42 -4.83
CA ALA A 171 16.37 -9.62 -5.18
C ALA A 171 16.13 -11.02 -5.77
N PHE A 172 16.97 -11.46 -6.72
CA PHE A 172 16.88 -12.80 -7.30
C PHE A 172 17.13 -13.91 -6.29
N LYS A 173 18.18 -13.79 -5.46
CA LYS A 173 18.44 -14.77 -4.40
C LYS A 173 17.28 -14.84 -3.40
N LEU A 174 16.77 -13.69 -2.98
CA LEU A 174 15.67 -13.58 -2.03
C LEU A 174 14.40 -14.23 -2.57
N PHE A 175 14.03 -13.88 -3.81
CA PHE A 175 12.88 -14.49 -4.49
C PHE A 175 13.06 -16.01 -4.61
N MET A 176 14.19 -16.49 -5.13
CA MET A 176 14.41 -17.92 -5.34
C MET A 176 14.39 -18.74 -4.05
N ARG A 177 14.89 -18.17 -2.94
CA ARG A 177 14.89 -18.81 -1.64
C ARG A 177 13.49 -18.83 -0.99
N ASN A 178 12.69 -17.78 -1.20
CA ASN A 178 11.42 -17.61 -0.51
C ASN A 178 10.17 -17.76 -1.38
N LYS A 179 10.28 -18.08 -2.68
CA LYS A 179 9.15 -18.21 -3.64
C LYS A 179 7.99 -19.12 -3.21
N HIS A 180 8.19 -19.99 -2.22
CA HIS A 180 7.17 -20.88 -1.66
C HIS A 180 6.40 -20.27 -0.49
N ARG A 181 6.78 -19.08 -0.04
CA ARG A 181 6.32 -18.39 1.17
C ARG A 181 5.88 -16.95 0.91
N ILE A 182 6.04 -16.51 -0.33
CA ILE A 182 5.74 -15.15 -0.77
C ILE A 182 4.78 -15.23 -1.95
N SER A 183 3.99 -14.18 -2.16
CA SER A 183 3.06 -14.12 -3.29
C SER A 183 3.81 -14.17 -4.62
N GLU A 184 3.19 -14.76 -5.65
CA GLU A 184 3.77 -14.83 -7.00
C GLU A 184 4.07 -13.43 -7.56
N ASP A 185 3.21 -12.46 -7.26
CA ASP A 185 3.35 -11.05 -7.60
C ASP A 185 4.61 -10.38 -7.03
N SER A 186 5.23 -10.98 -6.00
CA SER A 186 6.52 -10.52 -5.47
C SER A 186 7.60 -10.51 -6.54
N PHE A 187 7.51 -11.37 -7.56
CA PHE A 187 8.42 -11.30 -8.70
C PHE A 187 8.31 -9.95 -9.42
N GLU A 188 7.10 -9.51 -9.73
CA GLU A 188 6.90 -8.22 -10.40
C GLU A 188 7.40 -7.08 -9.53
N THR A 189 7.04 -7.02 -8.25
CA THR A 189 7.41 -5.91 -7.37
C THR A 189 8.89 -5.89 -6.98
N LEU A 190 9.61 -7.01 -7.07
CA LEU A 190 11.06 -7.05 -6.88
C LEU A 190 11.85 -6.73 -8.16
N PHE A 191 11.35 -7.08 -9.35
CA PHE A 191 12.12 -6.95 -10.60
C PHE A 191 11.63 -5.85 -11.55
N ARG A 192 10.38 -5.41 -11.46
CA ARG A 192 9.81 -4.38 -12.36
C ARG A 192 10.30 -2.98 -12.01
N TYR A 193 10.44 -2.65 -10.73
CA TYR A 193 10.97 -1.36 -10.26
C TYR A 193 12.48 -1.19 -10.48
N HIS A 194 13.17 -2.25 -10.90
CA HIS A 194 14.54 -2.19 -11.38
C HIS A 194 14.65 -1.69 -12.83
N CYS A 195 13.56 -1.64 -13.59
CA CYS A 195 13.55 -1.27 -14.99
C CYS A 195 13.06 0.17 -15.21
N ASP A 196 12.26 0.74 -14.30
CA ASP A 196 11.59 2.02 -14.50
C ASP A 196 12.16 3.16 -13.62
N CYS A 197 13.48 3.34 -13.61
CA CYS A 197 14.11 4.59 -13.13
C CYS A 197 13.92 5.76 -14.12
N ASN A 198 12.71 5.92 -14.66
CA ASN A 198 12.29 7.06 -15.47
C ASN A 198 10.80 7.36 -15.21
N LEU A 199 10.49 7.83 -14.00
CA LEU A 199 9.24 8.53 -13.73
C LEU A 199 9.61 9.93 -13.21
N ILE A 200 9.79 10.84 -14.18
CA ILE A 200 9.64 12.29 -14.01
C ILE A 200 8.15 12.60 -14.09
#